data_AF-A0A520TTN7-F1
#
_entry.id   AF-A0A520TTN7-F1
#
_cell.length_a   1.000
_cell.length_b   1.000
_cell.length_c   1.000
_cell.angle_alpha   90.00
_cell.angle_beta   90.00
_cell.angle_gamma   90.00
#
_symmetry.space_group_name_H-M   'P 1'
#
loop_
_entity.id
_entity.type
_entity.pdbx_description
1 polymer ?
#
loop_
_entity_poly.entity_id
_entity_poly.type
_entity_poly.pdbx_seq_one_letter_code
_entity_poly.pdbx_strand_id
1 'polypeptide(L)'
;MSENKQSYSADSIQALEGMEHVRMRPSMYIGDVGTRGLHHLVYEVVDNSIDEALAGHCNEISVVINEDNSVTTIDDGRGIPVDIHKKEGVSALEVVMTKIGAGGKFDKDSYKVSGGLHGVGVSCVNALSESLKATVYRNGKIYEQDYVRGKSLSPVKEIGTTEKRGTMVTFKPDSTIFTQTLEYSYDILAARLRELAYLNKGITVVLVDKRNKDEKGEF
;
A
#
# COMPACT_ATOMS: atom_id res chain seq x y z
N MET A 1 3.63 36.54 37.29
CA MET A 1 2.70 35.58 36.67
C MET A 1 2.00 36.30 35.53
N SER A 2 2.43 36.07 34.29
CA SER A 2 1.74 36.59 33.11
C SER A 2 0.97 35.44 32.49
N GLU A 3 -0.35 35.43 32.70
CA GLU A 3 -1.28 34.57 31.97
C GLU A 3 -1.22 34.94 30.49
N ASN A 4 -0.53 34.12 29.70
CA ASN A 4 -0.54 34.26 28.26
C ASN A 4 -1.88 33.71 27.76
N LYS A 5 -2.90 34.56 27.68
CA LYS A 5 -4.15 34.24 26.98
C LYS A 5 -3.81 34.05 25.51
N GLN A 6 -3.57 32.80 25.10
CA GLN A 6 -3.62 32.43 23.69
C GLN A 6 -5.03 32.75 23.20
N SER A 7 -5.16 33.86 22.47
CA SER A 7 -6.38 34.25 21.79
C SER A 7 -6.67 33.23 20.70
N TYR A 8 -7.67 32.37 20.91
CA TYR A 8 -8.18 31.48 19.87
C TYR A 8 -8.72 32.32 18.71
N SER A 9 -8.01 32.30 17.58
CA SER A 9 -8.30 33.05 16.36
C SER A 9 -8.42 32.11 15.16
N ALA A 10 -8.76 32.65 13.98
CA ALA A 10 -8.73 31.88 12.74
C ALA A 10 -7.37 31.20 12.49
N ASP A 11 -6.26 31.84 12.88
CA ASP A 11 -4.91 31.28 12.76
C ASP A 11 -4.65 30.09 13.70
N SER A 12 -5.52 29.87 14.70
CA SER A 12 -5.48 28.68 15.56
C SER A 12 -6.08 27.44 14.88
N ILE A 13 -6.78 27.61 13.76
CA ILE A 13 -7.36 26.52 12.98
C ILE A 13 -6.31 25.99 12.00
N GLN A 14 -5.88 24.75 12.22
CA GLN A 14 -4.96 24.06 11.31
C GLN A 14 -5.75 23.16 10.36
N ALA A 15 -5.50 23.31 9.06
CA ALA A 15 -5.97 22.39 8.03
C ALA A 15 -4.77 21.54 7.57
N LEU A 16 -4.79 20.25 7.88
CA LEU A 16 -3.75 19.32 7.45
C LEU A 16 -4.07 18.78 6.06
N GLU A 17 -3.08 18.69 5.18
CA GLU A 17 -3.22 18.01 3.90
C GLU A 17 -3.46 16.52 4.12
N GLY A 18 -4.16 15.84 3.20
CA GLY A 18 -4.69 14.49 3.43
C GLY A 18 -3.66 13.46 3.96
N MET A 19 -2.49 13.40 3.34
CA MET A 19 -1.41 12.48 3.75
C MET A 19 -0.78 12.87 5.09
N GLU A 20 -0.69 14.17 5.38
CA GLU A 20 -0.22 14.68 6.67
C GLU A 20 -1.21 14.32 7.79
N HIS A 21 -2.51 14.43 7.52
CA HIS A 21 -3.55 14.02 8.47
C HIS A 21 -3.45 12.53 8.81
N VAL A 22 -3.20 11.66 7.81
CA VAL A 22 -2.97 10.22 8.04
C VAL A 22 -1.77 10.00 8.97
N ARG A 23 -0.65 10.68 8.73
CA ARG A 23 0.55 10.57 9.56
C ARG A 23 0.36 11.09 10.98
N MET A 24 -0.44 12.14 11.14
CA MET A 24 -0.75 12.73 12.45
C MET A 24 -1.78 11.92 13.25
N ARG A 25 -2.63 11.15 12.58
CA ARG A 25 -3.72 10.37 13.17
C ARG A 25 -3.77 8.93 12.60
N PRO A 26 -2.67 8.16 12.65
CA PRO A 26 -2.57 6.86 11.98
C PRO A 26 -3.64 5.88 12.46
N SER A 27 -3.92 5.84 13.76
CA SER A 27 -4.93 4.94 14.35
C SER A 27 -6.34 5.15 13.80
N MET A 28 -6.66 6.33 13.26
CA MET A 28 -7.97 6.56 12.60
C MET A 28 -8.09 5.77 11.29
N TYR A 29 -6.97 5.48 10.63
CA TYR A 29 -6.92 4.82 9.33
C TYR A 29 -6.57 3.34 9.44
N ILE A 30 -5.63 2.99 10.32
CA ILE A 30 -5.11 1.61 10.47
C ILE A 30 -5.42 0.98 11.84
N GLY A 31 -6.23 1.64 12.65
CA GLY A 31 -6.71 1.16 13.95
C GLY A 31 -5.75 1.43 15.12
N ASP A 32 -4.47 1.10 15.01
CA ASP A 32 -3.43 1.42 16.00
C ASP A 32 -2.04 1.52 15.36
N VAL A 33 -1.01 1.79 16.16
CA VAL A 33 0.41 1.83 15.73
C VAL A 33 1.25 0.72 16.38
N GLY A 34 0.58 -0.34 16.84
CA GLY A 34 1.21 -1.55 17.37
C GLY A 34 1.27 -2.65 16.32
N THR A 35 1.40 -3.90 16.78
CA THR A 35 1.50 -5.07 15.88
C THR A 35 0.33 -5.17 14.91
N ARG A 36 -0.90 -4.94 15.37
CA ARG A 36 -2.08 -5.05 14.51
C ARG A 36 -2.05 -4.00 13.39
N GLY A 37 -1.84 -2.72 13.73
CA GLY A 37 -1.74 -1.65 12.73
C GLY A 37 -0.60 -1.82 11.75
N LEU A 38 0.56 -2.31 12.22
CA LEU A 38 1.71 -2.60 11.34
C LEU A 38 1.34 -3.66 10.29
N HIS A 39 0.75 -4.78 10.69
CA HIS A 39 0.36 -5.85 9.76
C HIS A 39 -0.80 -5.42 8.85
N HIS A 40 -1.65 -4.51 9.32
CA HIS A 40 -2.73 -3.93 8.52
C HIS A 40 -2.21 -3.21 7.27
N LEU A 41 -1.00 -2.64 7.32
CA LEU A 41 -0.37 -2.08 6.11
C LEU A 41 -0.20 -3.13 5.01
N VAL A 42 0.22 -4.35 5.37
CA VAL A 42 0.36 -5.46 4.42
C VAL A 42 -1.01 -5.87 3.88
N TYR A 43 -2.02 -5.93 4.76
CA TYR A 43 -3.38 -6.33 4.39
C TYR A 43 -3.98 -5.37 3.37
N GLU A 44 -3.80 -4.06 3.53
CA GLU A 44 -4.30 -3.05 2.59
C GLU A 44 -3.72 -3.21 1.17
N VAL A 45 -2.45 -3.61 1.05
CA VAL A 45 -1.85 -3.88 -0.26
C VAL A 45 -2.37 -5.19 -0.84
N VAL A 46 -2.39 -6.26 -0.03
CA VAL A 46 -2.86 -7.59 -0.45
C VAL A 46 -4.34 -7.58 -0.84
N ASP A 47 -5.19 -6.86 -0.11
CA ASP A 47 -6.63 -6.77 -0.40
C ASP A 47 -6.87 -6.09 -1.77
N ASN A 48 -6.00 -5.18 -2.20
CA ASN A 48 -6.06 -4.63 -3.56
C ASN A 48 -5.75 -5.69 -4.63
N SER A 49 -4.81 -6.59 -4.37
CA SER A 49 -4.51 -7.72 -5.26
C SER A 49 -5.63 -8.78 -5.25
N ILE A 50 -6.27 -9.03 -4.10
CA ILE A 50 -7.46 -9.89 -4.00
C ILE A 50 -8.62 -9.31 -4.81
N ASP A 51 -8.82 -7.99 -4.81
CA ASP A 51 -9.85 -7.35 -5.62
C ASP A 51 -9.63 -7.56 -7.13
N GLU A 52 -8.37 -7.57 -7.60
CA GLU A 52 -8.05 -7.95 -8.98
C GLU A 52 -8.38 -9.43 -9.27
N ALA A 53 -8.19 -10.30 -8.29
CA ALA A 53 -8.52 -11.70 -8.42
C ALA A 53 -10.05 -11.96 -8.42
N LEU A 54 -10.80 -11.23 -7.58
CA LEU A 54 -12.27 -11.24 -7.59
C LEU A 54 -12.83 -10.71 -8.92
N ALA A 55 -12.11 -9.80 -9.59
CA ALA A 55 -12.42 -9.34 -10.94
C ALA A 55 -12.00 -10.34 -12.04
N GLY A 56 -11.33 -11.45 -11.69
CA GLY A 56 -10.89 -12.49 -12.62
C GLY A 56 -9.61 -12.17 -13.37
N HIS A 57 -8.76 -11.28 -12.84
CA HIS A 57 -7.54 -10.82 -13.51
C HIS A 57 -6.25 -11.23 -12.82
N CYS A 58 -6.31 -11.65 -11.56
CA CYS A 58 -5.17 -12.13 -10.78
C CYS A 58 -5.42 -13.57 -10.32
N ASN A 59 -4.41 -14.42 -10.39
CA ASN A 59 -4.41 -15.78 -9.87
C ASN A 59 -3.23 -16.06 -8.94
N GLU A 60 -2.21 -15.20 -8.90
CA GLU A 60 -1.06 -15.36 -8.01
C GLU A 60 -0.74 -14.06 -7.28
N ILE A 61 -0.61 -14.15 -5.97
CA ILE A 61 -0.19 -13.06 -5.09
C ILE A 61 1.00 -13.53 -4.26
N SER A 62 2.11 -12.81 -4.32
CA SER A 62 3.30 -13.08 -3.50
C SER A 62 3.52 -11.96 -2.49
N VAL A 63 3.73 -12.33 -1.23
CA VAL A 63 4.10 -11.43 -0.14
C VAL A 63 5.48 -11.85 0.36
N VAL A 64 6.42 -10.91 0.38
CA VAL A 64 7.80 -11.16 0.80
C VAL A 64 8.14 -10.22 1.94
N ILE A 65 8.54 -10.76 3.09
CA ILE A 65 9.23 -10.00 4.13
C ILE A 65 10.70 -9.98 3.75
N ASN A 66 11.24 -8.79 3.45
CA ASN A 66 12.63 -8.65 3.02
C ASN A 66 13.59 -8.64 4.23
N GLU A 67 14.89 -8.85 3.97
CA GLU A 67 15.93 -8.85 5.01
C GLU A 67 16.01 -7.54 5.81
N ASP A 68 15.71 -6.41 5.17
CA ASP A 68 15.65 -5.08 5.81
C ASP A 68 14.30 -4.79 6.49
N ASN A 69 13.46 -5.82 6.58
CA ASN A 69 12.13 -5.79 7.18
C ASN A 69 11.14 -4.84 6.46
N SER A 70 11.44 -4.44 5.21
CA SER A 70 10.41 -3.98 4.27
C SER A 70 9.54 -5.15 3.80
N VAL A 71 8.36 -4.84 3.26
CA VAL A 71 7.46 -5.86 2.68
C VAL A 71 7.27 -5.55 1.21
N THR A 72 7.38 -6.59 0.38
CA THR A 72 7.04 -6.55 -1.04
C THR A 72 5.79 -7.38 -1.29
N THR A 73 4.76 -6.79 -1.89
CA THR A 73 3.60 -7.51 -2.43
C THR A 73 3.66 -7.48 -3.95
N ILE A 74 3.40 -8.60 -4.61
CA ILE A 74 3.40 -8.75 -6.07
C ILE A 74 2.10 -9.46 -6.45
N ASP A 75 1.38 -8.91 -7.43
CA ASP A 75 0.26 -9.58 -8.08
C ASP A 75 0.47 -9.67 -9.59
N ASP A 76 -0.27 -10.59 -10.22
CA ASP A 76 -0.36 -10.74 -11.68
C ASP A 76 -1.65 -10.14 -12.25
N GLY A 77 -2.21 -9.12 -11.59
CA GLY A 77 -3.43 -8.43 -12.01
C GLY A 77 -3.27 -7.57 -13.27
N ARG A 78 -4.20 -6.65 -13.52
CA ARG A 78 -4.15 -5.73 -14.67
C ARG A 78 -3.02 -4.70 -14.58
N GLY A 79 -2.47 -4.48 -13.39
CA GLY A 79 -1.56 -3.37 -13.09
C GLY A 79 -2.30 -2.04 -12.90
N ILE A 80 -1.87 -1.21 -11.94
CA ILE A 80 -2.47 0.12 -11.72
C ILE A 80 -2.36 0.98 -13.00
N PRO A 81 -3.39 1.75 -13.41
CA PRO A 81 -3.28 2.65 -14.54
C PRO A 81 -2.16 3.70 -14.37
N VAL A 82 -1.36 3.92 -15.41
CA VAL A 82 -0.22 4.85 -15.39
C VAL A 82 -0.44 6.10 -16.24
N ASP A 83 -1.54 6.13 -16.99
CA ASP A 83 -1.92 7.28 -17.81
C ASP A 83 -2.22 8.51 -16.94
N ILE A 84 -2.06 9.70 -17.54
CA ILE A 84 -2.35 10.96 -16.86
C ILE A 84 -3.83 11.04 -16.49
N HIS A 85 -4.09 11.22 -15.19
CA HIS A 85 -5.41 11.46 -14.66
C HIS A 85 -5.85 12.90 -14.97
N LYS A 86 -6.80 13.06 -15.90
CA LYS A 86 -7.20 14.35 -16.48
C LYS A 86 -7.43 15.48 -15.47
N LYS A 87 -8.03 15.18 -14.32
CA LYS A 87 -8.34 16.19 -13.29
C LYS A 87 -7.13 16.57 -12.43
N GLU A 88 -6.23 15.64 -12.19
CA GLU A 88 -5.12 15.83 -11.23
C GLU A 88 -3.81 16.19 -11.95
N GLY A 89 -3.72 15.99 -13.27
CA GLY A 89 -2.56 16.37 -14.08
C GLY A 89 -1.32 15.48 -13.89
N VAL A 90 -1.40 14.48 -13.02
CA VAL A 90 -0.35 13.47 -12.77
C VAL A 90 -0.87 12.08 -13.14
N SER A 91 0.01 11.07 -13.15
CA SER A 91 -0.38 9.69 -13.44
C SER A 91 -1.44 9.16 -12.46
N ALA A 92 -2.32 8.27 -12.91
CA ALA A 92 -3.28 7.63 -12.03
C ALA A 92 -2.61 6.82 -10.90
N LEU A 93 -1.43 6.23 -11.14
CA LEU A 93 -0.59 5.59 -10.11
C LEU A 93 -0.24 6.58 -8.99
N GLU A 94 0.22 7.77 -9.35
CA GLU A 94 0.54 8.82 -8.38
C GLU A 94 -0.70 9.27 -7.61
N VAL A 95 -1.84 9.43 -8.29
CA VAL A 95 -3.11 9.81 -7.65
C VAL A 95 -3.50 8.81 -6.57
N VAL A 96 -3.53 7.50 -6.87
CA VAL A 96 -3.97 6.50 -5.88
C VAL A 96 -2.98 6.33 -4.72
N MET A 97 -1.69 6.62 -4.95
CA MET A 97 -0.65 6.54 -3.92
C MET A 97 -0.58 7.78 -3.03
N THR A 98 -1.00 8.95 -3.50
CA THR A 98 -0.78 10.24 -2.80
C THR A 98 -2.07 10.97 -2.40
N LYS A 99 -3.24 10.49 -2.82
CA LYS A 99 -4.52 11.13 -2.52
C LYS A 99 -5.46 10.19 -1.77
N ILE A 100 -5.99 10.70 -0.67
CA ILE A 100 -7.03 10.03 0.12
C ILE A 100 -8.38 10.20 -0.57
N GLY A 101 -9.17 9.13 -0.61
CA GLY A 101 -10.47 9.11 -1.27
C GLY A 101 -10.37 9.03 -2.80
N ALA A 102 -9.26 8.49 -3.32
CA ALA A 102 -9.04 8.28 -4.74
C ALA A 102 -8.96 6.77 -5.06
N GLY A 103 -9.68 6.34 -6.10
CA GLY A 103 -9.71 4.94 -6.50
C GLY A 103 -10.76 4.64 -7.55
N GLY A 104 -10.64 3.48 -8.21
CA GLY A 104 -11.59 3.00 -9.21
C GLY A 104 -12.70 2.10 -8.64
N LYS A 105 -12.89 2.10 -7.31
CA LYS A 105 -13.82 1.22 -6.60
C LYS A 105 -15.08 1.94 -6.09
N PHE A 106 -15.33 3.16 -6.59
CA PHE A 106 -16.51 3.95 -6.24
C PHE A 106 -17.73 3.65 -7.14
N ASP A 107 -17.48 3.07 -8.31
CA ASP A 107 -18.48 2.57 -9.25
C ASP A 107 -18.33 1.06 -9.43
N LYS A 108 -19.34 0.41 -10.01
CA LYS A 108 -19.34 -1.04 -10.27
C LYS A 108 -18.69 -1.42 -11.61
N ASP A 109 -18.16 -0.45 -12.34
CA ASP A 109 -17.72 -0.65 -13.72
C ASP A 109 -16.34 -1.32 -13.76
N SER A 110 -15.46 -0.99 -12.81
CA SER A 110 -14.11 -1.55 -12.72
C SER A 110 -14.01 -2.81 -11.87
N TYR A 111 -14.84 -2.90 -10.82
CA TYR A 111 -14.93 -4.04 -9.90
C TYR A 111 -16.40 -4.30 -9.56
N LYS A 112 -16.92 -5.47 -9.94
CA LYS A 112 -18.32 -5.84 -9.65
C LYS A 112 -18.57 -6.09 -8.15
N VAL A 113 -17.55 -6.61 -7.47
CA VAL A 113 -17.47 -6.84 -6.01
C VAL A 113 -16.03 -6.57 -5.60
N SER A 114 -15.83 -5.76 -4.55
CA SER A 114 -14.51 -5.49 -3.97
C SER A 114 -14.60 -5.34 -2.45
N GLY A 115 -13.54 -5.72 -1.73
CA GLY A 115 -13.38 -5.43 -0.31
C GLY A 115 -13.00 -3.97 -0.05
N GLY A 116 -12.19 -3.38 -0.94
CA GLY A 116 -11.82 -1.97 -0.87
C GLY A 116 -12.94 -1.06 -1.38
N LEU A 117 -13.39 -0.10 -0.55
CA LEU A 117 -14.48 0.83 -0.90
C LEU A 117 -14.16 2.31 -0.61
N HIS A 118 -13.18 2.58 0.26
CA HIS A 118 -12.93 3.94 0.74
C HIS A 118 -11.94 4.74 -0.12
N GLY A 119 -11.13 4.08 -0.94
CA GLY A 119 -10.07 4.74 -1.72
C GLY A 119 -8.97 5.35 -0.85
N VAL A 120 -8.64 4.71 0.29
CA VAL A 120 -7.65 5.22 1.25
C VAL A 120 -6.52 4.23 1.58
N GLY A 121 -6.70 2.94 1.30
CA GLY A 121 -5.81 1.88 1.77
C GLY A 121 -4.35 2.08 1.41
N VAL A 122 -4.03 1.98 0.10
CA VAL A 122 -2.64 2.07 -0.37
C VAL A 122 -2.01 3.45 -0.16
N SER A 123 -2.80 4.53 -0.18
CA SER A 123 -2.31 5.86 0.18
C SER A 123 -2.00 5.97 1.68
N CYS A 124 -2.74 5.29 2.56
CA CYS A 124 -2.36 5.18 3.97
C CYS A 124 -1.05 4.40 4.14
N VAL A 125 -0.87 3.30 3.42
CA VAL A 125 0.40 2.55 3.42
C VAL A 125 1.56 3.46 3.00
N ASN A 126 1.40 4.22 1.92
CA ASN A 126 2.42 5.17 1.46
C ASN A 126 2.70 6.27 2.52
N ALA A 127 1.65 6.85 3.11
CA ALA A 127 1.77 7.89 4.13
C ALA A 127 2.55 7.41 5.37
N LEU A 128 2.30 6.17 5.80
CA LEU A 128 2.84 5.58 7.02
C LEU A 128 4.16 4.80 6.81
N SER A 129 4.70 4.84 5.59
CA SER A 129 5.99 4.25 5.25
C SER A 129 7.10 5.30 5.22
N GLU A 130 8.31 4.94 5.65
CA GLU A 130 9.49 5.80 5.41
C GLU A 130 9.79 5.89 3.92
N SER A 131 9.67 4.76 3.22
CA SER A 131 9.83 4.65 1.77
C SER A 131 8.80 3.67 1.20
N LEU A 132 8.36 3.97 -0.02
CA LEU A 132 7.53 3.07 -0.83
C LEU A 132 7.99 3.14 -2.27
N LYS A 133 8.06 2.01 -2.95
CA LYS A 133 8.30 1.88 -4.38
C LYS A 133 7.15 1.09 -4.99
N ALA A 134 6.54 1.65 -6.04
CA ALA A 134 5.53 0.98 -6.82
C ALA A 134 6.07 0.71 -8.24
N THR A 135 6.05 -0.55 -8.64
CA THR A 135 6.40 -0.99 -9.99
C THR A 135 5.17 -1.60 -10.65
N VAL A 136 4.81 -1.12 -11.84
CA VAL A 136 3.65 -1.60 -12.59
C VAL A 136 4.11 -2.23 -13.89
N TYR A 137 3.66 -3.46 -14.15
CA TYR A 137 3.83 -4.15 -15.41
C TYR A 137 2.53 -4.03 -16.21
N ARG A 138 2.54 -3.23 -17.28
CA ARG A 138 1.32 -2.95 -18.06
C ARG A 138 1.68 -2.55 -19.50
N ASN A 139 0.88 -2.98 -20.47
CA ASN A 139 1.05 -2.64 -21.89
C ASN A 139 2.45 -2.96 -22.46
N GLY A 140 3.06 -4.07 -22.03
CA GLY A 140 4.39 -4.49 -22.48
C GLY A 140 5.55 -3.68 -21.88
N LYS A 141 5.28 -2.83 -20.88
CA LYS A 141 6.22 -1.88 -20.29
C LYS A 141 6.28 -2.02 -18.78
N ILE A 142 7.42 -1.61 -18.22
CA ILE A 142 7.66 -1.52 -16.78
C ILE A 142 7.64 -0.05 -16.41
N TYR A 143 6.79 0.31 -15.47
CA TYR A 143 6.68 1.64 -14.91
C TYR A 143 7.08 1.63 -13.44
N GLU A 144 7.75 2.67 -12.98
CA GLU A 144 8.18 2.79 -11.58
C GLU A 144 7.93 4.20 -11.03
N GLN A 145 7.56 4.26 -9.75
CA GLN A 145 7.53 5.50 -8.96
C GLN A 145 7.95 5.24 -7.52
N ASP A 146 8.82 6.12 -7.01
CA ASP A 146 9.30 6.12 -5.63
C ASP A 146 8.64 7.22 -4.80
N TYR A 147 8.44 6.91 -3.52
CA TYR A 147 7.82 7.79 -2.55
C TYR A 147 8.59 7.80 -1.23
N VAL A 148 8.52 8.94 -0.54
CA VAL A 148 9.01 9.10 0.83
C VAL A 148 7.88 9.69 1.68
N ARG A 149 7.46 8.99 2.74
CA ARG A 149 6.44 9.47 3.69
C ARG A 149 5.18 10.04 3.01
N GLY A 150 4.65 9.32 2.02
CA GLY A 150 3.46 9.71 1.27
C GLY A 150 3.67 10.69 0.12
N LYS A 151 4.89 11.17 -0.13
CA LYS A 151 5.20 12.14 -1.18
C LYS A 151 5.91 11.46 -2.35
N SER A 152 5.49 11.73 -3.58
CA SER A 152 6.19 11.28 -4.78
C SER A 152 7.55 11.98 -4.89
N LEU A 153 8.61 11.21 -5.20
CA LEU A 153 9.96 11.74 -5.41
C LEU A 153 10.20 12.20 -6.85
N SER A 154 9.47 11.61 -7.79
CA SER A 154 9.47 11.98 -9.21
C SER A 154 8.20 11.49 -9.88
N PRO A 155 7.80 12.03 -11.04
CA PRO A 155 6.74 11.45 -11.86
C PRO A 155 7.04 9.99 -12.23
N VAL A 156 6.00 9.23 -12.59
CA VAL A 156 6.13 7.85 -13.09
C VAL A 156 7.09 7.79 -14.28
N LYS A 157 8.02 6.83 -14.23
CA LYS A 157 9.00 6.59 -15.29
C LYS A 157 8.76 5.24 -15.95
N GLU A 158 8.87 5.19 -17.26
CA GLU A 158 9.05 3.93 -17.99
C GLU A 158 10.51 3.49 -17.86
N ILE A 159 10.76 2.32 -17.29
CA ILE A 159 12.11 1.82 -16.98
C ILE A 159 12.52 0.60 -17.81
N GLY A 160 11.64 0.09 -18.67
CA GLY A 160 11.94 -1.04 -19.54
C GLY A 160 10.70 -1.68 -20.17
N THR A 161 10.91 -2.80 -20.85
CA THR A 161 9.86 -3.62 -21.46
C THR A 161 9.66 -4.92 -20.68
N THR A 162 8.50 -5.54 -20.82
CA THR A 162 8.14 -6.76 -20.11
C THR A 162 7.04 -7.54 -20.84
N GLU A 163 6.99 -8.84 -20.62
CA GLU A 163 5.84 -9.68 -20.98
C GLU A 163 4.87 -9.90 -19.80
N LYS A 164 5.27 -9.45 -18.60
CA LYS A 164 4.47 -9.58 -17.37
C LYS A 164 3.33 -8.56 -17.33
N ARG A 165 2.36 -8.83 -16.47
CA ARG A 165 1.34 -7.87 -16.02
C ARG A 165 1.31 -7.83 -14.49
N GLY A 166 0.73 -6.77 -13.93
CA GLY A 166 0.42 -6.69 -12.51
C GLY A 166 1.13 -5.55 -11.79
N THR A 167 1.05 -5.58 -10.46
CA THR A 167 1.60 -4.53 -9.60
C THR A 167 2.54 -5.16 -8.57
N MET A 168 3.70 -4.52 -8.37
CA MET A 168 4.59 -4.78 -7.26
C MET A 168 4.67 -3.53 -6.39
N VAL A 169 4.46 -3.67 -5.09
CA VAL A 169 4.62 -2.60 -4.10
C VAL A 169 5.58 -3.06 -3.03
N THR A 170 6.70 -2.36 -2.88
CA THR A 170 7.64 -2.53 -1.77
C THR A 170 7.56 -1.34 -0.85
N PHE A 171 7.33 -1.57 0.44
CA PHE A 171 7.24 -0.48 1.42
C PHE A 171 7.94 -0.83 2.72
N LYS A 172 8.46 0.20 3.38
CA LYS A 172 9.14 0.07 4.68
C LYS A 172 8.44 0.97 5.71
N PRO A 173 7.95 0.43 6.83
CA PRO A 173 7.17 1.19 7.80
C PRO A 173 8.00 2.33 8.42
N ASP A 174 7.38 3.49 8.67
CA ASP A 174 8.07 4.64 9.25
C ASP A 174 8.34 4.42 10.75
N SER A 175 9.62 4.28 11.12
CA SER A 175 10.08 4.10 12.50
C SER A 175 9.75 5.26 13.44
N THR A 176 9.42 6.44 12.89
CA THR A 176 8.94 7.57 13.70
C THR A 176 7.46 7.47 14.09
N ILE A 177 6.70 6.59 13.42
CA ILE A 177 5.27 6.34 13.68
C ILE A 177 5.08 5.04 14.45
N PHE A 178 5.70 3.95 13.96
CA PHE A 178 5.62 2.63 14.57
C PHE A 178 6.73 2.44 15.61
N THR A 179 6.53 3.00 16.79
CA THR A 179 7.54 2.97 17.87
C THR A 179 7.41 1.74 18.78
N GLN A 180 6.28 1.04 18.72
CA GLN A 180 6.02 -0.13 19.57
C GLN A 180 6.60 -1.43 18.98
N THR A 181 6.54 -1.55 17.66
CA THR A 181 7.14 -2.66 16.92
C THR A 181 7.38 -2.22 15.49
N LEU A 182 8.49 -2.69 14.92
CA LEU A 182 8.74 -2.59 13.48
C LEU A 182 8.74 -3.96 12.82
N GLU A 183 8.83 -5.04 13.59
CA GLU A 183 9.00 -6.38 13.04
C GLU A 183 7.67 -6.99 12.61
N TYR A 184 7.63 -7.47 11.36
CA TYR A 184 6.51 -8.28 10.88
C TYR A 184 6.62 -9.70 11.43
N SER A 185 5.49 -10.28 11.83
CA SER A 185 5.36 -11.67 12.24
C SER A 185 4.91 -12.50 11.05
N TYR A 186 5.72 -13.51 10.73
CA TYR A 186 5.38 -14.49 9.70
C TYR A 186 4.04 -15.17 10.00
N ASP A 187 3.83 -15.63 11.24
CA ASP A 187 2.62 -16.38 11.62
C ASP A 187 1.35 -15.54 11.48
N ILE A 188 1.39 -14.26 11.84
CA ILE A 188 0.26 -13.34 11.70
C ILE A 188 -0.09 -13.13 10.22
N LEU A 189 0.92 -12.91 9.36
CA LEU A 189 0.69 -12.78 7.92
C LEU A 189 0.22 -14.11 7.32
N ALA A 190 0.86 -15.22 7.66
CA ALA A 190 0.53 -16.56 7.16
C ALA A 190 -0.91 -16.96 7.50
N ALA A 191 -1.37 -16.69 8.73
CA ALA A 191 -2.74 -16.94 9.13
C ALA A 191 -3.74 -16.16 8.25
N ARG A 192 -3.51 -14.86 8.07
CA ARG A 192 -4.38 -13.99 7.27
C ARG A 192 -4.37 -14.38 5.78
N LEU A 193 -3.19 -14.61 5.21
CA LEU A 193 -3.04 -14.99 3.80
C LEU A 193 -3.67 -16.37 3.52
N ARG A 194 -3.60 -17.29 4.49
CA ARG A 194 -4.28 -18.59 4.40
C ARG A 194 -5.80 -18.44 4.41
N GLU A 195 -6.36 -17.57 5.25
CA GLU A 195 -7.80 -17.25 5.22
C GLU A 195 -8.23 -16.71 3.85
N LEU A 196 -7.45 -15.77 3.30
CA LEU A 196 -7.73 -15.21 1.97
C LEU A 196 -7.68 -16.28 0.88
N ALA A 197 -6.70 -17.19 0.91
CA ALA A 197 -6.62 -18.30 -0.04
C ALA A 197 -7.82 -19.26 0.07
N TYR A 198 -8.33 -19.52 1.29
CA TYR A 198 -9.53 -20.34 1.49
C TYR A 198 -10.80 -19.68 0.94
N LEU A 199 -10.94 -18.37 1.13
CA LEU A 199 -12.14 -17.63 0.72
C LEU A 199 -12.19 -17.37 -0.80
N ASN A 200 -11.03 -17.36 -1.46
CA ASN A 200 -10.91 -17.00 -2.87
C ASN A 200 -10.40 -18.18 -3.69
N LYS A 201 -11.35 -18.98 -4.20
CA LYS A 201 -11.05 -20.17 -5.01
C LYS A 201 -10.22 -19.81 -6.25
N GLY A 202 -9.11 -20.53 -6.43
CA GLY A 202 -8.29 -20.45 -7.64
C GLY A 202 -7.15 -19.42 -7.57
N ILE A 203 -6.92 -18.82 -6.40
CA ILE A 203 -5.77 -17.95 -6.15
C ILE A 203 -4.67 -18.74 -5.43
N THR A 204 -3.44 -18.60 -5.90
CA THR A 204 -2.22 -19.00 -5.19
C THR A 204 -1.71 -17.80 -4.40
N VAL A 205 -1.56 -17.97 -3.08
CA VAL A 205 -0.96 -16.93 -2.22
C VAL A 205 0.35 -17.48 -1.65
N VAL A 206 1.45 -16.81 -1.96
CA VAL A 206 2.81 -17.18 -1.53
C VAL A 206 3.27 -16.20 -0.45
N LEU A 207 3.82 -16.72 0.64
CA LEU A 207 4.48 -15.92 1.68
C LEU A 207 5.92 -16.41 1.84
N VAL A 208 6.88 -15.51 1.68
CA VAL A 208 8.31 -15.77 1.86
C VAL A 208 8.87 -14.83 2.92
N ASP A 209 9.67 -15.36 3.85
CA ASP A 209 10.37 -14.55 4.84
C ASP A 209 11.88 -14.63 4.62
N LYS A 210 12.45 -13.61 3.98
CA LYS A 210 13.87 -13.56 3.65
C LYS A 210 14.75 -13.27 4.87
N ARG A 211 14.20 -13.04 6.05
CA ARG A 211 15.01 -12.78 7.26
C ARG A 211 15.62 -14.06 7.82
N ASN A 212 14.98 -15.20 7.59
CA ASN A 212 15.38 -16.49 8.13
C ASN A 212 15.52 -17.51 7.01
N LYS A 213 16.64 -18.23 6.97
CA LYS A 213 16.81 -19.39 6.10
C LYS A 213 16.46 -20.66 6.87
N ASP A 214 15.90 -21.64 6.18
CA ASP A 214 15.75 -22.99 6.71
C ASP A 214 17.11 -23.70 6.84
N GLU A 215 17.11 -24.91 7.39
CA GLU A 215 18.33 -25.72 7.55
C GLU A 215 19.03 -26.07 6.23
N LYS A 216 18.33 -25.92 5.09
CA LYS A 216 18.84 -26.18 3.74
C LYS A 216 19.30 -24.90 3.04
N GLY A 217 19.17 -23.74 3.70
CA GLY A 217 19.56 -22.45 3.15
C GLY A 217 18.52 -21.80 2.24
N GLU A 218 17.32 -22.37 2.17
CA GLU A 218 16.18 -21.86 1.40
C GLU A 218 15.35 -20.87 2.25
N PHE A 219 14.59 -20.00 1.59
CA PHE A 219 13.72 -18.99 2.22
C PHE A 219 12.23 -19.35 2.10
#